data_AF-A0A1C4Z2T9-F1
#
_entry.id   AF-A0A1C4Z2T9-F1
#
_cell.length_a   1.000
_cell.length_b   1.000
_cell.length_c   1.000
_cell.angle_alpha   90.00
_cell.angle_beta   90.00
_cell.angle_gamma   90.00
#
_symmetry.space_group_name_H-M   'P 1'
#
loop_
_entity.id
_entity.type
_entity.pdbx_description
1 polymer ?
#
loop_
_entity_poly.entity_id
_entity_poly.type
_entity_poly.pdbx_seq_one_letter_code
_entity_poly.pdbx_strand_id
1 'polypeptide(L)'
;MSSLNPTRPDADRPQLATKTPRLLATAVTLLLTAAALVVTTTSAQAASGCRSAPYSATFGMHDSFGMFDGLEDAYFPRSGSYRTTSQCRDIQVRNTGNGGAWGGPFWACVVWVGRATCSNGWTYVPAGQWRNLATNVKDGTRFYLFMQTNLGTYNAANGVGEW
;
A
#
# COMPACT_ATOMS: atom_id res chain seq x y z
N MET A 1 -53.94 -11.46 -15.40
CA MET A 1 -54.78 -12.05 -14.33
C MET A 1 -53.92 -13.01 -13.54
N SER A 2 -54.09 -12.97 -12.22
CA SER A 2 -53.16 -13.44 -11.18
C SER A 2 -53.10 -14.96 -10.98
N SER A 3 -51.95 -15.38 -10.44
CA SER A 3 -51.71 -16.37 -9.35
C SER A 3 -52.21 -17.81 -9.49
N LEU A 4 -51.31 -18.78 -9.26
CA LEU A 4 -51.30 -19.66 -8.06
C LEU A 4 -50.23 -20.76 -8.19
N ASN A 5 -49.33 -20.83 -7.20
CA ASN A 5 -48.58 -22.02 -6.76
C ASN A 5 -49.49 -22.77 -5.75
N PRO A 6 -49.51 -24.12 -5.58
CA PRO A 6 -48.48 -24.81 -4.78
C PRO A 6 -48.24 -26.34 -5.02
N THR A 7 -47.07 -26.80 -4.56
CA THR A 7 -46.73 -28.08 -3.86
C THR A 7 -46.73 -29.48 -4.51
N ARG A 8 -45.61 -30.17 -4.24
CA ARG A 8 -45.20 -31.60 -4.30
C ARG A 8 -46.14 -32.56 -3.53
N PRO A 9 -46.24 -33.87 -3.87
CA PRO A 9 -45.52 -34.98 -3.18
C PRO A 9 -45.04 -36.10 -4.17
N ASP A 10 -43.82 -36.65 -4.07
CA ASP A 10 -43.37 -37.88 -3.36
C ASP A 10 -43.68 -39.24 -4.03
N ALA A 11 -42.83 -40.24 -3.71
CA ALA A 11 -42.83 -41.66 -4.11
C ALA A 11 -42.15 -41.95 -5.47
N ASP A 12 -41.30 -42.96 -5.67
CA ASP A 12 -40.73 -44.01 -4.84
C ASP A 12 -39.54 -44.62 -5.61
N ARG A 13 -38.60 -45.24 -4.90
CA ARG A 13 -37.48 -46.07 -5.42
C ARG A 13 -38.01 -47.47 -5.87
N PRO A 14 -37.21 -48.51 -6.23
CA PRO A 14 -35.82 -48.65 -6.75
C PRO A 14 -35.66 -49.75 -7.87
N GLN A 15 -34.39 -50.11 -8.15
CA GLN A 15 -33.83 -51.40 -8.64
C GLN A 15 -33.75 -51.61 -10.17
N LEU A 16 -32.55 -51.61 -10.77
CA LEU A 16 -31.56 -52.70 -10.85
C LEU A 16 -31.71 -53.48 -12.16
N ALA A 17 -30.83 -53.19 -13.14
CA ALA A 17 -30.65 -54.06 -14.30
C ALA A 17 -29.16 -54.26 -14.58
N THR A 18 -28.69 -55.40 -14.11
CA THR A 18 -27.40 -56.03 -14.29
C THR A 18 -27.11 -56.36 -15.75
N LYS A 19 -25.95 -55.97 -16.30
CA LYS A 19 -25.21 -56.75 -17.31
C LYS A 19 -23.69 -56.60 -17.12
N THR A 20 -23.10 -57.58 -16.45
CA THR A 20 -21.70 -58.05 -16.57
C THR A 20 -21.52 -58.71 -17.97
N PRO A 21 -20.31 -59.07 -18.47
CA PRO A 21 -18.98 -59.02 -17.84
C PRO A 21 -17.78 -58.61 -18.73
N ARG A 22 -16.61 -58.43 -18.05
CA ARG A 22 -15.23 -58.88 -18.38
C ARG A 22 -14.70 -58.61 -19.80
N LEU A 23 -13.49 -58.12 -20.03
CA LEU A 23 -12.22 -57.95 -19.31
C LEU A 23 -11.39 -57.12 -20.29
N LEU A 24 -10.55 -56.21 -19.82
CA LEU A 24 -9.20 -55.96 -20.36
C LEU A 24 -8.53 -54.97 -19.42
N ALA A 25 -7.62 -55.52 -18.62
CA ALA A 25 -6.69 -54.74 -17.82
C ALA A 25 -5.70 -54.06 -18.76
N THR A 26 -5.63 -52.74 -18.71
CA THR A 26 -4.44 -51.99 -19.11
C THR A 26 -4.32 -50.83 -18.15
N ALA A 27 -3.37 -50.98 -17.23
CA ALA A 27 -2.93 -49.94 -16.34
C ALA A 27 -2.38 -48.77 -17.18
N VAL A 28 -3.04 -47.62 -17.10
CA VAL A 28 -2.45 -46.36 -17.52
C VAL A 28 -2.42 -45.48 -16.29
N THR A 29 -1.20 -45.32 -15.80
CA THR A 29 -0.77 -44.52 -14.66
C THR A 29 -1.22 -43.07 -14.87
N LEU A 30 -2.34 -42.66 -14.28
CA LEU A 30 -2.68 -41.25 -14.13
C LEU A 30 -2.21 -40.79 -12.75
N LEU A 31 -1.00 -40.24 -12.71
CA LEU A 31 -0.59 -39.36 -11.61
C LEU A 31 -1.55 -38.16 -11.61
N LEU A 32 -2.58 -38.20 -10.75
CA LEU A 32 -3.32 -36.98 -10.41
C LEU A 32 -2.40 -36.12 -9.55
N THR A 33 -1.72 -35.20 -10.23
CA THR A 33 -1.08 -34.03 -9.63
C THR A 33 -2.11 -33.31 -8.77
N ALA A 34 -2.02 -33.48 -7.45
CA ALA A 34 -2.63 -32.57 -6.49
C ALA A 34 -1.98 -31.20 -6.69
N ALA A 35 -2.56 -30.38 -7.57
CA ALA A 35 -2.28 -28.97 -7.64
C ALA A 35 -2.78 -28.36 -6.33
N ALA A 36 -1.91 -28.35 -5.33
CA ALA A 36 -2.06 -27.54 -4.14
C ALA A 36 -2.28 -26.11 -4.64
N LEU A 37 -3.49 -25.58 -4.43
CA LEU A 37 -3.74 -24.16 -4.46
C LEU A 37 -2.85 -23.57 -3.37
N VAL A 38 -1.62 -23.22 -3.72
CA VAL A 38 -0.83 -22.27 -2.95
C VAL A 38 -1.55 -20.94 -3.17
N VAL A 39 -2.56 -20.69 -2.35
CA VAL A 39 -2.98 -19.31 -2.08
C VAL A 39 -1.76 -18.70 -1.42
N THR A 40 -0.88 -18.12 -2.22
CA THR A 40 0.06 -17.14 -1.72
C THR A 40 -0.80 -15.97 -1.26
N THR A 41 -1.27 -16.04 -0.01
CA THR A 41 -1.58 -14.85 0.74
C THR A 41 -0.25 -14.11 0.81
N THR A 42 0.06 -13.28 -0.19
CA THR A 42 1.00 -12.19 0.00
C THR A 42 0.37 -11.38 1.11
N SER A 43 0.83 -11.60 2.33
CA SER A 43 0.46 -10.79 3.47
C SER A 43 0.74 -9.34 3.05
N ALA A 44 -0.29 -8.51 3.00
CA ALA A 44 -0.15 -7.05 3.00
C ALA A 44 0.38 -6.55 4.38
N GLN A 45 1.22 -7.34 5.02
CA GLN A 45 1.83 -7.12 6.33
C GLN A 45 3.30 -7.53 6.24
N ALA A 46 4.13 -6.57 5.81
CA ALA A 46 5.39 -6.25 6.46
C ALA A 46 5.95 -4.92 5.91
N ALA A 47 5.13 -3.87 5.89
CA ALA A 47 5.63 -2.56 6.33
C ALA A 47 5.58 -2.55 7.87
N SER A 48 6.13 -3.58 8.53
CA SER A 48 6.48 -3.50 9.94
C SER A 48 7.65 -2.55 9.98
N GLY A 49 7.30 -1.28 10.25
CA GLY A 49 8.15 -0.12 10.07
C GLY A 49 9.57 -0.29 10.55
N CYS A 50 10.40 0.56 9.99
CA CYS A 50 11.79 0.76 10.36
C CYS A 50 11.90 1.45 11.71
N ARG A 51 11.31 0.83 12.73
CA ARG A 51 11.08 1.41 14.06
C ARG A 51 12.36 1.54 14.90
N SER A 52 13.53 1.60 14.27
CA SER A 52 14.85 1.93 14.84
C SER A 52 15.89 2.24 13.75
N ALA A 53 15.52 2.70 12.55
CA ALA A 53 16.54 3.14 11.59
C ALA A 53 17.23 4.40 12.13
N PRO A 54 18.57 4.47 12.27
CA PRO A 54 19.32 5.72 12.49
C PRO A 54 18.98 6.85 11.50
N TYR A 55 18.25 6.54 10.44
CA TYR A 55 17.81 7.46 9.39
C TYR A 55 16.31 7.73 9.47
N SER A 56 15.83 8.18 10.64
CA SER A 56 14.55 8.88 10.73
C SER A 56 14.78 10.38 10.57
N ALA A 57 13.94 11.05 9.77
CA ALA A 57 13.99 12.50 9.64
C ALA A 57 12.66 13.13 9.99
N THR A 58 12.71 14.26 10.69
CA THR A 58 11.59 15.17 10.85
C THR A 58 11.64 16.22 9.73
N PHE A 59 10.48 16.58 9.22
CA PHE A 59 10.33 17.61 8.21
C PHE A 59 8.98 18.28 8.37
N GLY A 60 8.85 19.49 7.82
CA GLY A 60 7.61 20.22 7.91
C GLY A 60 7.69 21.60 7.30
N MET A 61 6.53 22.13 7.00
CA MET A 61 6.31 23.48 6.49
C MET A 61 5.43 24.21 7.50
N HIS A 62 5.75 25.47 7.76
CA HIS A 62 4.97 26.32 8.64
C HIS A 62 4.88 27.73 8.07
N ASP A 63 3.72 28.33 8.25
CA ASP A 63 3.43 29.73 8.01
C ASP A 63 2.95 30.36 9.32
N SER A 64 3.90 30.79 10.14
CA SER A 64 3.58 31.41 11.42
C SER A 64 2.91 32.78 11.29
N PHE A 65 2.94 33.38 10.10
CA PHE A 65 2.50 34.75 9.88
C PHE A 65 1.26 34.85 8.99
N GLY A 66 0.74 33.71 8.47
CA GLY A 66 -0.41 33.68 7.57
C GLY A 66 -0.16 34.46 6.27
N MET A 67 1.09 34.43 5.78
CA MET A 67 1.50 35.18 4.59
C MET A 67 1.24 34.41 3.29
N PHE A 68 1.07 33.09 3.35
CA PHE A 68 0.81 32.27 2.17
C PHE A 68 -0.70 32.09 1.96
N ASP A 69 -1.13 32.16 0.71
CA ASP A 69 -2.52 31.98 0.31
C ASP A 69 -2.61 30.92 -0.81
N GLY A 70 -2.41 29.66 -0.42
CA GLY A 70 -2.59 28.53 -1.31
C GLY A 70 -1.61 27.38 -1.10
N LEU A 71 -1.36 26.65 -2.19
CA LEU A 71 -0.46 25.50 -2.22
C LEU A 71 0.99 25.95 -2.24
N GLU A 72 1.76 25.43 -1.30
CA GLU A 72 3.19 25.68 -1.15
C GLU A 72 3.93 24.35 -1.16
N ASP A 73 5.14 24.37 -1.73
CA ASP A 73 5.98 23.19 -1.87
C ASP A 73 7.41 23.38 -1.32
N ALA A 74 8.00 22.28 -0.86
CA ALA A 74 9.30 22.30 -0.21
C ALA A 74 10.06 20.99 -0.34
N TYR A 75 11.36 21.10 -0.64
CA TYR A 75 12.29 19.97 -0.59
C TYR A 75 12.85 19.75 0.81
N PHE A 76 12.97 18.46 1.16
CA PHE A 76 13.63 17.98 2.36
C PHE A 76 14.67 16.89 2.01
N PRO A 77 15.86 16.90 2.65
CA PRO A 77 16.30 17.90 3.61
C PRO A 77 16.55 19.25 2.92
N ARG A 78 16.52 20.36 3.67
CA ARG A 78 16.78 21.71 3.13
C ARG A 78 18.21 21.85 2.56
N SER A 79 19.12 20.96 2.96
CA SER A 79 20.48 20.87 2.45
C SER A 79 20.94 19.41 2.38
N GLY A 80 21.75 19.06 1.38
CA GLY A 80 22.25 17.69 1.21
C GLY A 80 21.22 16.79 0.54
N SER A 81 21.17 15.51 0.90
CA SER A 81 20.17 14.56 0.40
C SER A 81 20.00 13.42 1.40
N TYR A 82 18.82 12.81 1.45
CA TYR A 82 18.65 11.54 2.16
C TYR A 82 19.29 10.40 1.37
N ARG A 83 19.48 9.27 2.06
CA ARG A 83 20.07 8.07 1.49
C ARG A 83 19.40 6.83 2.08
N THR A 84 18.92 5.94 1.23
CA THR A 84 18.31 4.68 1.66
C THR A 84 19.34 3.72 2.25
N THR A 85 18.91 2.85 3.16
CA THR A 85 19.76 1.84 3.80
C THR A 85 19.14 0.46 3.78
N SER A 86 19.98 -0.57 4.00
CA SER A 86 19.54 -1.98 4.04
C SER A 86 18.53 -2.28 5.14
N GLN A 87 18.39 -1.38 6.13
CA GLN A 87 17.45 -1.51 7.24
C GLN A 87 16.01 -1.25 6.78
N CYS A 88 15.83 -0.49 5.70
CA CYS A 88 14.54 -0.01 5.20
C CYS A 88 14.51 -0.05 3.68
N ARG A 89 13.86 -1.08 3.15
CA ARG A 89 13.70 -1.19 1.69
C ARG A 89 12.69 -0.20 1.13
N ASP A 90 11.87 0.42 1.98
CA ASP A 90 10.80 1.32 1.60
C ASP A 90 11.04 2.72 2.17
N ILE A 91 10.68 3.75 1.40
CA ILE A 91 10.63 5.13 1.86
C ILE A 91 9.21 5.41 2.33
N GLN A 92 9.06 5.54 3.65
CA GLN A 92 7.77 5.73 4.29
C GLN A 92 7.72 7.07 5.00
N VAL A 93 6.56 7.71 4.99
CA VAL A 93 6.31 8.96 5.70
C VAL A 93 5.03 8.88 6.52
N ARG A 94 5.02 9.58 7.65
CA ARG A 94 3.83 9.76 8.48
C ARG A 94 3.65 11.23 8.78
N ASN A 95 2.44 11.70 8.58
CA ASN A 95 2.04 13.01 9.07
C ASN A 95 1.87 12.94 10.60
N THR A 96 2.68 13.72 11.32
CA THR A 96 2.66 13.81 12.79
C THR A 96 1.82 14.98 13.29
N GLY A 97 1.22 15.74 12.38
CA GLY A 97 0.23 16.75 12.69
C GLY A 97 -1.08 16.17 13.25
N ASN A 98 -1.91 17.06 13.79
CA ASN A 98 -3.20 16.74 14.39
C ASN A 98 -4.39 16.84 13.41
N GLY A 99 -4.14 17.15 12.14
CA GLY A 99 -5.16 17.36 11.12
C GLY A 99 -5.83 18.74 11.15
N GLY A 100 -5.47 19.60 12.11
CA GLY A 100 -5.95 20.98 12.22
C GLY A 100 -5.02 21.98 11.53
N ALA A 101 -5.22 23.27 11.82
CA ALA A 101 -4.45 24.36 11.21
C ALA A 101 -2.92 24.17 11.35
N TRP A 102 -2.43 23.72 12.51
CA TRP A 102 -1.00 23.53 12.79
C TRP A 102 -0.47 22.12 12.53
N GLY A 103 -1.18 21.34 11.73
CA GLY A 103 -0.82 19.95 11.46
C GLY A 103 -1.65 19.34 10.34
N GLY A 104 -1.88 20.12 9.28
CA GLY A 104 -2.73 19.77 8.16
C GLY A 104 -2.21 18.55 7.38
N PRO A 105 -3.07 17.92 6.56
CA PRO A 105 -2.66 16.93 5.60
C PRO A 105 -1.70 17.53 4.56
N PHE A 106 -0.85 16.71 3.96
CA PHE A 106 0.04 17.13 2.89
C PHE A 106 0.15 16.06 1.82
N TRP A 107 0.65 16.45 0.66
CA TRP A 107 1.10 15.55 -0.39
C TRP A 107 2.62 15.43 -0.33
N ALA A 108 3.13 14.24 -0.58
CA ALA A 108 4.57 14.02 -0.65
C ALA A 108 4.94 13.09 -1.80
N CYS A 109 6.13 13.29 -2.35
CA CYS A 109 6.72 12.42 -3.34
C CYS A 109 8.23 12.27 -3.12
N VAL A 110 8.83 11.27 -3.77
CA VAL A 110 10.27 11.09 -3.81
C VAL A 110 10.83 11.67 -5.10
N VAL A 111 11.90 12.46 -4.97
CA VAL A 111 12.69 12.97 -6.10
C VAL A 111 14.09 12.39 -6.00
N TRP A 112 14.46 11.52 -6.94
CA TRP A 112 15.81 10.94 -6.97
C TRP A 112 16.85 12.01 -7.28
N VAL A 113 18.01 11.97 -6.61
CA VAL A 113 19.11 12.90 -6.92
C VAL A 113 19.49 12.78 -8.40
N GLY A 114 19.61 13.93 -9.08
CA GLY A 114 19.84 14.00 -10.53
C GLY A 114 18.57 13.97 -11.37
N ARG A 115 17.38 13.93 -10.75
CA ARG A 115 16.08 14.13 -11.42
C ARG A 115 15.42 15.42 -10.93
N ALA A 116 14.58 16.01 -11.79
CA ALA A 116 13.89 17.27 -11.49
C ALA A 116 12.46 17.08 -10.95
N THR A 117 11.89 15.87 -11.01
CA THR A 117 10.45 15.65 -10.77
C THR A 117 10.15 14.50 -9.82
N CYS A 118 8.94 14.53 -9.27
CA CYS A 118 8.35 13.43 -8.50
C CYS A 118 8.40 12.13 -9.30
N SER A 119 9.24 11.21 -8.86
CA SER A 119 9.54 10.01 -9.64
C SER A 119 8.44 8.94 -9.58
N ASN A 120 7.61 8.97 -8.53
CA ASN A 120 6.54 8.01 -8.28
C ASN A 120 5.15 8.67 -8.22
N GLY A 121 5.03 9.93 -8.64
CA GLY A 121 3.82 10.73 -8.43
C GLY A 121 3.67 11.23 -6.98
N TRP A 122 2.61 11.99 -6.73
CA TRP A 122 2.28 12.54 -5.42
C TRP A 122 1.40 11.58 -4.61
N THR A 123 1.75 11.38 -3.35
CA THR A 123 0.99 10.56 -2.40
C THR A 123 0.37 11.45 -1.34
N TYR A 124 -0.94 11.31 -1.13
CA TYR A 124 -1.65 12.01 -0.06
C TYR A 124 -1.37 11.38 1.32
N VAL A 125 -0.95 12.21 2.27
CA VAL A 125 -0.54 11.82 3.63
C VAL A 125 -1.45 12.50 4.66
N PRO A 126 -2.54 11.84 5.09
CA PRO A 126 -3.40 12.36 6.13
C PRO A 126 -2.74 12.24 7.51
N ALA A 127 -3.19 13.06 8.44
CA ALA A 127 -2.73 13.08 9.82
C ALA A 127 -2.76 11.68 10.46
N GLY A 128 -1.69 11.34 11.19
CA GLY A 128 -1.60 10.14 12.01
C GLY A 128 -1.32 8.84 11.28
N GLN A 129 -1.32 8.80 9.94
CA GLN A 129 -1.14 7.56 9.17
C GLN A 129 0.20 7.49 8.43
N TRP A 130 0.80 6.30 8.40
CA TRP A 130 1.94 6.00 7.54
C TRP A 130 1.51 5.83 6.08
N ARG A 131 2.39 6.23 5.17
CA ARG A 131 2.25 6.10 3.71
C ARG A 131 3.58 5.72 3.08
N ASN A 132 3.52 4.82 2.11
CA ASN A 132 4.68 4.47 1.30
C ASN A 132 4.77 5.46 0.13
N LEU A 133 5.94 6.07 -0.05
CA LEU A 133 6.22 6.93 -1.20
C LEU A 133 7.03 6.19 -2.28
N ALA A 134 7.83 5.22 -1.86
CA ALA A 134 8.56 4.32 -2.72
C ALA A 134 8.77 2.99 -2.00
N THR A 135 8.77 1.88 -2.73
CA THR A 135 9.02 0.55 -2.17
C THR A 135 10.18 -0.14 -2.86
N ASN A 136 10.85 -1.05 -2.16
CA ASN A 136 11.99 -1.84 -2.65
C ASN A 136 13.10 -1.01 -3.31
N VAL A 137 13.42 0.15 -2.74
CA VAL A 137 14.47 1.04 -3.23
C VAL A 137 15.83 0.43 -2.91
N LYS A 138 16.75 0.47 -3.88
CA LYS A 138 18.11 -0.05 -3.72
C LYS A 138 18.85 0.71 -2.61
N ASP A 139 19.62 0.01 -1.79
CA ASP A 139 20.45 0.62 -0.75
C ASP A 139 21.42 1.65 -1.31
N GLY A 140 21.63 2.72 -0.54
CA GLY A 140 22.52 3.80 -0.89
C GLY A 140 21.98 4.78 -1.93
N THR A 141 20.74 4.60 -2.38
CA THR A 141 20.05 5.51 -3.31
C THR A 141 19.83 6.85 -2.63
N ARG A 142 20.24 7.93 -3.30
CA ARG A 142 20.10 9.29 -2.78
C ARG A 142 18.83 9.95 -3.31
N PHE A 143 18.14 10.67 -2.43
CA PHE A 143 16.86 11.28 -2.78
C PHE A 143 16.53 12.50 -1.93
N TYR A 144 15.49 13.20 -2.38
CA TYR A 144 14.80 14.26 -1.66
C TYR A 144 13.34 13.85 -1.45
N LEU A 145 12.76 14.29 -0.35
CA LEU A 145 11.32 14.36 -0.21
C LEU A 145 10.86 15.70 -0.74
N PHE A 146 9.85 15.67 -1.61
CA PHE A 146 9.16 16.88 -2.02
C PHE A 146 7.78 16.86 -1.37
N MET A 147 7.49 17.87 -0.58
CA MET A 147 6.26 18.00 0.17
C MET A 147 5.48 19.19 -0.38
N GLN A 148 4.16 19.05 -0.47
CA GLN A 148 3.24 20.11 -0.83
C GLN A 148 2.08 20.15 0.17
N THR A 149 1.71 21.33 0.63
CA THR A 149 0.55 21.54 1.50
C THR A 149 -0.14 22.86 1.15
N ASN A 150 -1.41 23.02 1.50
CA ASN A 150 -2.09 24.29 1.34
C ASN A 150 -1.87 25.14 2.59
N LEU A 151 -0.87 26.04 2.57
CA LEU A 151 -0.58 26.93 3.70
C LEU A 151 -1.63 28.04 3.89
N GLY A 152 -2.41 28.36 2.86
CA GLY A 152 -3.57 29.26 3.01
C GLY A 152 -4.74 28.64 3.78
N THR A 153 -4.79 27.31 3.86
CA THR A 153 -5.80 26.57 4.66
C THR A 153 -5.22 26.05 5.97
N TYR A 154 -3.96 25.62 5.96
CA TYR A 154 -3.27 25.01 7.10
C TYR A 154 -1.98 25.78 7.40
N ASN A 155 -1.91 26.47 8.54
CA ASN A 155 -0.71 27.17 9.00
C ASN A 155 0.54 26.27 9.12
N ALA A 156 0.40 24.95 9.23
CA ALA A 156 1.55 24.05 9.18
C ALA A 156 1.17 22.63 8.76
N ALA A 157 2.17 21.90 8.29
CA ALA A 157 2.14 20.46 8.11
C ALA A 157 3.47 19.86 8.55
N ASN A 158 3.43 18.75 9.28
CA ASN A 158 4.58 18.14 9.92
C ASN A 158 4.61 16.65 9.63
N GLY A 159 5.80 16.11 9.39
CA GLY A 159 5.98 14.70 9.10
C GLY A 159 7.28 14.14 9.65
N VAL A 160 7.27 12.81 9.79
CA VAL A 160 8.47 12.00 9.96
C VAL A 160 8.58 11.01 8.82
N GLY A 161 9.79 10.58 8.50
CA GLY A 161 9.99 9.50 7.54
C GLY A 161 11.14 8.58 7.91
N GLU A 162 11.10 7.38 7.33
CA GLU A 162 12.03 6.26 7.55
C GLU A 162 12.43 5.63 6.19
N TRP A 163 13.72 5.28 6.03
CA TRP A 163 14.33 4.74 4.78
C TRP A 163 15.77 4.24 4.96
#